data_AF-A0A7X7I803-F1
#
_entry.id   AF-A0A7X7I803-F1
#
_cell.length_a   1.000
_cell.length_b   1.000
_cell.length_c   1.000
_cell.angle_alpha   90.00
_cell.angle_beta   90.00
_cell.angle_gamma   90.00
#
_symmetry.space_group_name_H-M   'P 1'
#
loop_
_entity.id
_entity.type
_entity.pdbx_description
1 polymer ?
#
loop_
_entity_poly.entity_id
_entity_poly.type
_entity_poly.pdbx_seq_one_letter_code
_entity_poly.pdbx_strand_id
1 'polypeptide(L)' 'MSHVFDHPTRDARGRVISHAIMFELHIKELPEIKAGDDASEVLWCPLYKLSDFESQFFNDHAQIIKFFVNRMI' A
#
# COMPACT_ATOMS: atom_id res chain seq x y z
N MET A 1 2.17 11.81 5.05
CA MET A 1 0.87 12.26 4.48
C MET A 1 -0.22 11.27 4.87
N SER A 2 -1.47 11.69 5.09
CA SER A 2 -2.60 10.77 5.34
C SER A 2 -3.78 11.04 4.40
N HIS A 3 -4.57 10.01 4.11
CA HIS A 3 -5.79 10.12 3.30
C HIS A 3 -6.80 9.04 3.69
N VAL A 4 -8.10 9.35 3.57
CA VAL A 4 -9.20 8.42 3.81
C VAL A 4 -9.69 7.88 2.48
N PHE A 5 -9.65 6.56 2.32
CA PHE A 5 -10.13 5.84 1.15
C PHE A 5 -11.48 5.22 1.48
N ASP A 6 -12.53 5.79 0.90
CA ASP A 6 -13.91 5.53 1.28
C ASP A 6 -14.81 5.24 0.06
N HIS A 7 -14.26 4.74 -1.06
CA HIS A 7 -15.10 4.33 -2.20
C HIS A 7 -16.13 3.27 -1.75
N PRO A 8 -17.44 3.44 -2.02
CA PRO A 8 -18.49 2.60 -1.42
C PRO A 8 -18.34 1.10 -1.66
N THR A 9 -17.81 0.73 -2.83
CA THR A 9 -17.65 -0.66 -3.28
C THR A 9 -16.19 -1.13 -3.29
N ARG A 10 -15.31 -0.51 -2.49
CA ARG A 10 -13.89 -0.87 -2.46
C ARG A 10 -13.60 -2.28 -1.92
N ASP A 11 -14.56 -2.86 -1.22
CA ASP A 11 -14.40 -4.14 -0.56
C ASP A 11 -15.67 -4.99 -0.70
N ALA A 12 -15.51 -6.25 -1.10
CA ALA A 12 -16.62 -7.17 -1.29
C ALA A 12 -17.30 -7.61 0.02
N ARG A 13 -16.62 -7.44 1.17
CA ARG A 13 -17.15 -7.80 2.50
C ARG A 13 -18.22 -6.82 2.99
N GLY A 14 -18.36 -5.66 2.34
CA GLY A 14 -19.32 -4.62 2.69
C GLY A 14 -18.68 -3.25 2.79
N ARG A 15 -19.30 -2.35 3.58
CA ARG A 15 -18.80 -0.98 3.71
C ARG A 15 -17.52 -0.93 4.55
N VAL A 16 -16.37 -0.80 3.88
CA VAL A 16 -15.06 -0.61 4.50
C VAL A 16 -14.55 0.79 4.17
N ILE A 17 -14.05 1.50 5.18
CA ILE A 17 -13.35 2.78 5.06
C ILE A 17 -11.93 2.56 5.60
N SER A 18 -10.91 2.93 4.83
CA SER A 18 -9.51 2.76 5.22
C SER A 18 -8.83 4.11 5.39
N HIS A 19 -8.17 4.31 6.53
CA HIS A 19 -7.34 5.48 6.80
C HIS A 19 -5.89 5.10 6.54
N ALA A 20 -5.32 5.57 5.43
CA ALA A 20 -3.96 5.23 5.05
C ALA A 20 -2.99 6.38 5.36
N ILE A 21 -1.77 6.02 5.72
CA ILE A 21 -0.69 6.94 6.05
C ILE A 21 0.55 6.52 5.27
N MET A 22 1.17 7.48 4.59
CA MET A 22 2.48 7.32 3.96
C MET A 22 3.57 7.81 4.89
N PHE A 23 4.51 6.91 5.17
CA PHE A 23 5.76 7.19 5.87
C PHE A 23 6.89 7.30 4.85
N GLU A 24 7.56 8.45 4.83
CA GLU A 24 8.80 8.63 4.06
C GLU A 24 9.99 8.29 4.95
N LEU A 25 10.60 7.14 4.68
CA LEU A 25 11.72 6.64 5.46
C LEU A 25 13.02 7.27 4.96
N HIS A 26 13.60 8.14 5.79
CA HIS A 26 14.88 8.80 5.52
C HIS A 26 16.04 7.92 6.03
N ILE A 27 16.18 6.73 5.44
CA ILE A 27 17.10 5.69 5.89
C ILE A 27 18.14 5.36 4.81
N LYS A 28 19.33 4.93 5.24
CA LYS A 28 20.43 4.58 4.32
C LYS A 28 20.29 3.17 3.74
N GLU A 29 19.72 2.26 4.51
CA GLU A 29 19.56 0.85 4.17
C GLU A 29 18.16 0.39 4.56
N LEU A 30 17.59 -0.52 3.78
CA LEU A 30 16.28 -1.11 4.08
C LEU A 30 16.43 -2.03 5.30
N PRO A 31 15.58 -1.90 6.33
CA PRO A 31 15.68 -2.73 7.52
C PRO A 31 15.29 -4.17 7.18
N GLU A 32 15.83 -5.10 7.95
CA GLU A 32 15.33 -6.49 7.97
C GLU A 32 13.86 -6.49 8.42
N ILE A 33 13.05 -7.23 7.69
CA ILE A 33 11.60 -7.34 7.93
C ILE A 33 11.20 -8.81 8.00
N LYS A 34 10.22 -9.10 8.84
CA LYS A 34 9.67 -10.45 9.04
C LYS A 34 8.15 -10.38 9.01
N ALA A 35 7.54 -11.29 8.26
CA ALA A 35 6.08 -11.42 8.23
C ALA A 35 5.55 -11.94 9.58
N GLY A 36 4.32 -11.57 9.93
CA GLY A 36 3.70 -11.94 11.19
C GLY A 36 2.18 -11.79 11.15
N ASP A 37 1.52 -12.40 12.14
CA ASP A 37 0.06 -12.50 12.24
C ASP A 37 -0.57 -13.12 10.98
N ASP A 38 -1.33 -12.34 10.21
CA ASP A 38 -2.02 -12.75 8.98
C ASP A 38 -1.15 -12.67 7.72
N ALA A 39 0.03 -12.04 7.80
CA ALA A 39 0.97 -11.98 6.69
C ALA A 39 1.84 -13.25 6.62
N SER A 40 1.75 -13.99 5.50
CA SER A 40 2.61 -15.15 5.24
C SER A 40 4.00 -14.78 4.73
N GLU A 41 4.11 -13.68 3.99
CA GLU A 41 5.35 -13.18 3.37
C GLU A 41 5.42 -11.65 3.44
N VAL A 42 6.64 -11.10 3.40
CA VAL A 42 6.85 -9.65 3.36
C VAL A 42 8.11 -9.34 2.54
N LEU A 43 8.07 -8.27 1.75
CA LEU A 43 9.18 -7.84 0.91
C LEU A 43 9.18 -6.34 0.71
N TRP A 44 10.38 -5.78 0.51
CA TRP A 44 10.54 -4.43 -0.01
C TRP A 44 10.42 -4.45 -1.54
N CYS A 45 9.44 -3.73 -2.08
CA CYS A 45 9.21 -3.65 -3.52
C CYS A 45 9.69 -2.30 -4.07
N PRO A 46 10.52 -2.27 -5.14
CA PRO A 46 10.82 -1.03 -5.83
C PRO A 46 9.57 -0.42 -6.47
N LEU A 47 9.38 0.90 -6.31
CA LEU A 47 8.18 1.59 -6.81
C LEU A 47 7.99 1.47 -8.33
N TYR A 48 9.09 1.41 -9.09
CA TYR A 48 9.02 1.28 -10.56
C TYR A 48 8.48 -0.08 -11.03
N LYS A 49 8.40 -1.08 -10.15
CA LYS A 49 7.80 -2.40 -10.45
C LYS A 49 6.33 -2.48 -10.07
N LEU A 50 5.71 -1.40 -9.58
CA LEU A 50 4.34 -1.45 -9.08
C LEU A 50 3.34 -1.98 -10.12
N SER A 51 3.53 -1.66 -11.40
CA SER A 51 2.72 -2.18 -12.52
C SER A 51 2.78 -3.70 -12.65
N ASP A 52 3.92 -4.30 -12.33
CA ASP A 52 4.14 -5.74 -12.50
C ASP A 52 3.35 -6.55 -11.46
N PHE A 53 3.05 -5.92 -10.32
CA PHE A 53 2.32 -6.52 -9.21
C PHE A 53 0.86 -6.04 -9.11
N GLU A 54 0.42 -5.13 -9.99
CA GLU A 54 -0.89 -4.46 -9.87
C GLU A 54 -2.05 -5.45 -9.69
N SER A 55 -2.05 -6.54 -10.48
CA SER A 55 -3.07 -7.59 -10.43
C SER A 55 -3.02 -8.48 -9.18
N GLN A 56 -1.93 -8.41 -8.41
CA GLN A 56 -1.72 -9.19 -7.19
C GLN A 56 -2.08 -8.39 -5.93
N PHE A 57 -2.29 -7.07 -6.04
CA PHE A 57 -2.71 -6.27 -4.91
C PHE A 57 -4.17 -6.56 -4.54
N PHE A 58 -4.42 -6.59 -3.23
CA PHE A 58 -5.76 -6.73 -2.69
C PHE A 58 -6.57 -5.45 -2.87
N ASN A 59 -7.84 -5.59 -3.28
CA ASN A 59 -8.79 -4.50 -3.47
C ASN A 59 -8.21 -3.31 -4.28
N ASP A 60 -8.13 -2.13 -3.66
CA ASP A 60 -7.70 -0.86 -4.24
C ASP A 60 -6.28 -0.45 -3.80
N HIS A 61 -5.48 -1.38 -3.26
CA HIS A 61 -4.17 -1.04 -2.69
C HIS A 61 -3.20 -0.47 -3.74
N ALA A 62 -3.24 -0.93 -4.99
CA ALA A 62 -2.42 -0.35 -6.06
C ALA A 62 -2.76 1.14 -6.31
N GLN A 63 -4.05 1.49 -6.26
CA GLN A 63 -4.56 2.85 -6.40
C GLN A 63 -4.18 3.71 -5.20
N ILE A 64 -4.21 3.15 -3.99
CA ILE A 64 -3.73 3.82 -2.76
C ILE A 64 -2.25 4.19 -2.92
N ILE A 65 -1.40 3.24 -3.35
CA ILE A 65 0.04 3.50 -3.55
C ILE A 65 0.24 4.60 -4.61
N LYS A 66 -0.43 4.48 -5.77
CA LYS A 66 -0.38 5.51 -6.84
C LYS A 66 -0.84 6.89 -6.35
N PHE A 67 -1.88 6.95 -5.50
CA PHE A 67 -2.35 8.21 -4.91
C PHE A 67 -1.26 8.92 -4.12
N PHE A 68 -0.51 8.19 -3.29
CA PHE A 68 0.57 8.73 -2.48
C PHE A 68 1.77 9.12 -3.34
N VAL A 69 2.25 8.22 -4.21
CA VAL A 69 3.43 8.46 -5.07
C VAL A 69 3.23 9.67 -5.99
N ASN A 70 2.05 9.84 -6.58
CA ASN A 70 1.75 10.99 -7.46
C ASN A 70 1.69 12.34 -6.72
N ARG A 71 1.75 12.33 -5.39
CA ARG A 71 1.73 13.51 -4.51
C ARG A 71 3.03 13.68 -3.72
N MET A 72 4.03 12.85 -3.98
CA MET A 72 5.39 13.02 -3.45
C MET A 72 6.21 14.05 -4.26
N ILE A 73 5.66 14.56 -5.36
CA ILE A 73 6.28 15.53 -6.26
C ILE A 73 5.79 16.94 -5.94
#